data_AF-A0A1Q5MQN0-F1
#
_entry.id   AF-A0A1Q5MQN0-F1
#
_cell.length_a   1.000
_cell.length_b   1.000
_cell.length_c   1.000
_cell.angle_alpha   90.00
_cell.angle_beta   90.00
_cell.angle_gamma   90.00
#
_symmetry.space_group_name_H-M   'P 1'
#
loop_
_entity.id
_entity.type
_entity.pdbx_description
1 polymer ?
#
loop_
_entity_poly.entity_id
_entity_poly.type
_entity_poly.pdbx_seq_one_letter_code
_entity_poly.pdbx_strand_id
1 'polypeptide(L)'
;MDRRTFLTTTGTGAAALSLGAVSVSTAHAVPTARSAPSADAAHLVHAFDTPLLLRWFRDTYHSIEAMTTGLGLAVDKIDVSGPGGPVQSRQTSPTNIGCGLWSTVAAGGLGVISDATMRRRLERTVRSVEKLERHHGFWLNWYDAHDGSVLTEWPGTGDPVRPFLSSVDNAWLITGLRIAADAAPALRPRIGRILAEADWSYYYTPFDPADPVAGPGQLRGGFWTDTGEPTGHHYGALNTEPRMASYLGIADGTLPADHYWHLLRTMLPGNEQEQQPQGSYVAMDGIRVWQGHYTHGGRKLVPTWGGSMFEALMVPLFVPEPEWSPKSWGRTHQRYVRSQIEHGTSEAEYGYWGFSPANIPEGGYQEYGVDALGMQLDGYASNTDRTYTTDGEPLPPPSAFTNGVVTPHASFLALPYAPAEAVANLRALDRDFGAYHDGYGFRDSVNVSTGRVSDYQLALDQGMIAAALAQAIRPGLLQQPFRTGGFRSRVRPLLAKERFSI
;
A
#
# COMPACT_ATOMS: atom_id res chain seq x y z
N MET A 1 22.78 -35.29 4.49
CA MET A 1 22.70 -34.49 5.73
C MET A 1 21.91 -33.24 5.39
N ASP A 2 20.65 -33.24 5.85
CA ASP A 2 19.62 -32.24 5.59
C ASP A 2 19.95 -30.89 6.25
N ARG A 3 19.67 -29.78 5.54
CA ARG A 3 19.60 -28.42 6.08
C ARG A 3 18.23 -27.84 5.76
N ARG A 4 17.23 -28.27 6.53
CA ARG A 4 15.88 -27.67 6.61
C ARG A 4 15.54 -27.43 8.07
N THR A 5 15.93 -26.28 8.62
CA THR A 5 15.33 -25.71 9.84
C THR A 5 15.79 -24.26 9.99
N PHE A 6 14.87 -23.29 9.93
CA PHE A 6 14.70 -22.18 10.88
C PHE A 6 13.50 -21.31 10.44
N LEU A 7 12.62 -21.00 11.40
CA LEU A 7 11.42 -20.14 11.36
C LEU A 7 10.11 -20.74 10.80
N THR A 8 9.51 -21.61 11.61
CA THR A 8 8.04 -21.67 11.78
C THR A 8 7.72 -21.96 13.26
N THR A 9 6.90 -21.11 13.88
CA THR A 9 6.08 -21.50 15.03
C THR A 9 4.62 -21.41 14.61
N THR A 10 4.07 -22.60 14.30
CA THR A 10 2.69 -23.10 14.54
C THR A 10 1.50 -22.23 14.12
N GLY A 11 0.57 -22.70 13.28
CA GLY A 11 0.34 -24.03 12.66
C GLY A 11 -0.77 -23.91 11.60
N THR A 12 -1.06 -24.85 10.69
CA THR A 12 -0.74 -26.28 10.52
C THR A 12 -0.95 -26.61 9.03
N GLY A 13 0.05 -27.11 8.29
CA GLY A 13 0.14 -28.51 7.80
C GLY A 13 -0.12 -28.61 6.27
N ALA A 14 0.56 -29.38 5.41
CA ALA A 14 1.60 -30.40 5.56
C ALA A 14 2.28 -30.77 4.20
N ALA A 15 3.60 -31.04 4.26
CA ALA A 15 4.43 -32.10 3.65
C ALA A 15 4.42 -32.48 2.13
N ALA A 16 5.49 -32.03 1.44
CA ALA A 16 6.50 -32.68 0.57
C ALA A 16 6.36 -34.13 -0.03
N LEU A 17 6.79 -34.31 -1.30
CA LEU A 17 7.87 -35.25 -1.76
C LEU A 17 8.12 -35.28 -3.32
N SER A 18 9.28 -34.74 -3.74
CA SER A 18 10.31 -35.14 -4.73
C SER A 18 10.09 -36.12 -5.93
N LEU A 19 10.56 -35.76 -7.16
CA LEU A 19 11.71 -36.34 -7.94
C LEU A 19 11.63 -36.18 -9.49
N GLY A 20 12.75 -35.72 -10.11
CA GLY A 20 13.25 -36.10 -11.45
C GLY A 20 12.80 -35.25 -12.67
N ALA A 21 13.61 -34.37 -13.28
CA ALA A 21 14.79 -34.60 -14.14
C ALA A 21 14.51 -34.39 -15.67
N VAL A 22 15.19 -33.37 -16.23
CA VAL A 22 15.98 -33.38 -17.50
C VAL A 22 15.44 -32.67 -18.77
N SER A 23 16.19 -31.60 -19.14
CA SER A 23 16.53 -31.00 -20.46
C SER A 23 15.44 -30.37 -21.34
N VAL A 24 15.43 -29.03 -21.50
CA VAL A 24 16.24 -28.17 -22.41
C VAL A 24 15.95 -28.40 -23.90
N SER A 25 15.28 -27.43 -24.55
CA SER A 25 15.79 -26.83 -25.79
C SER A 25 15.13 -25.50 -26.15
N THR A 26 16.02 -24.59 -26.51
CA THR A 26 15.93 -23.18 -26.89
C THR A 26 15.17 -22.89 -28.20
N ALA A 27 14.45 -21.77 -28.28
CA ALA A 27 14.26 -21.06 -29.56
C ALA A 27 13.97 -19.54 -29.39
N HIS A 28 15.05 -18.76 -29.52
CA HIS A 28 15.22 -17.47 -30.20
C HIS A 28 14.00 -16.56 -30.46
N ALA A 29 14.00 -15.40 -29.80
CA ALA A 29 13.19 -14.23 -30.11
C ALA A 29 13.88 -13.29 -31.12
N VAL A 30 13.07 -12.58 -31.92
CA VAL A 30 13.46 -11.47 -32.81
C VAL A 30 12.79 -10.18 -32.30
N PRO A 31 13.50 -9.03 -32.20
CA PRO A 31 12.99 -7.84 -31.51
C PRO A 31 12.30 -6.85 -32.46
N THR A 32 11.29 -6.11 -31.98
CA THR A 32 10.85 -4.86 -32.64
C THR A 32 10.71 -3.67 -31.69
N ALA A 33 11.40 -2.63 -32.13
CA ALA A 33 11.40 -1.19 -31.85
C ALA A 33 10.50 -0.57 -30.76
N ARG A 34 11.17 0.28 -29.96
CA ARG A 34 10.65 1.21 -28.95
C ARG A 34 9.96 2.43 -29.57
N SER A 35 8.88 2.89 -28.94
CA SER A 35 8.45 4.31 -28.96
C SER A 35 8.21 4.78 -27.51
N ALA A 36 8.60 6.01 -27.21
CA ALA A 36 8.48 6.63 -25.88
C ALA A 36 7.20 7.49 -25.82
N PRO A 37 6.49 7.59 -24.67
CA PRO A 37 5.39 8.54 -24.53
C PRO A 37 5.85 9.89 -23.97
N SER A 38 5.40 10.97 -24.62
CA SER A 38 5.54 12.39 -24.25
C SER A 38 4.19 12.99 -23.89
N ALA A 39 4.13 13.88 -22.88
CA ALA A 39 3.17 14.97 -22.61
C ALA A 39 1.62 14.74 -22.64
N ASP A 40 1.09 13.70 -23.28
CA ASP A 40 -0.36 13.46 -23.45
C ASP A 40 -1.06 12.97 -22.17
N ALA A 41 -0.33 12.44 -21.20
CA ALA A 41 -0.90 11.91 -19.96
C ALA A 41 -1.61 12.98 -19.11
N ALA A 42 -1.17 14.25 -19.20
CA ALA A 42 -1.77 15.35 -18.44
C ALA A 42 -3.11 15.82 -19.04
N HIS A 43 -3.34 15.61 -20.35
CA HIS A 43 -4.60 15.97 -21.01
C HIS A 43 -5.68 14.89 -20.89
N LEU A 44 -5.31 13.62 -20.70
CA LEU A 44 -6.26 12.50 -20.59
C LEU A 44 -7.09 12.52 -19.29
N VAL A 45 -6.63 13.20 -18.23
CA VAL A 45 -7.38 13.31 -16.96
C VAL A 45 -8.56 14.30 -17.06
N HIS A 46 -8.53 15.23 -18.02
CA HIS A 46 -9.63 16.19 -18.23
C HIS A 46 -10.87 15.61 -18.93
N ALA A 47 -10.84 14.33 -19.33
CA ALA A 47 -11.93 13.65 -20.02
C ALA A 47 -12.73 12.66 -19.15
N PHE A 48 -12.56 12.68 -17.82
CA PHE A 48 -13.37 11.89 -16.89
C PHE A 48 -14.55 12.69 -16.34
N ASP A 49 -15.67 11.99 -16.17
CA ASP A 49 -16.93 12.48 -15.60
C ASP A 49 -16.68 12.96 -14.15
N THR A 50 -16.18 14.20 -14.03
CA THR A 50 -15.88 14.85 -12.75
C THR A 50 -17.09 14.79 -11.80
N PRO A 51 -18.34 14.97 -12.26
CA PRO A 51 -19.53 14.68 -11.46
C PRO A 51 -19.56 13.27 -10.85
N LEU A 52 -19.25 12.22 -11.63
CA LEU A 52 -19.17 10.84 -11.11
C LEU A 52 -18.06 10.68 -10.06
N LEU A 53 -16.84 11.15 -10.36
CA LEU A 53 -15.73 11.04 -9.40
C LEU A 53 -16.04 11.78 -8.10
N LEU A 54 -16.69 12.95 -8.19
CA LEU A 54 -17.11 13.71 -7.02
C LEU A 54 -18.24 13.01 -6.26
N ARG A 55 -19.16 12.32 -6.94
CA ARG A 55 -20.17 11.45 -6.28
C ARG A 55 -19.49 10.33 -5.50
N TRP A 56 -18.61 9.57 -6.16
CA TRP A 56 -17.85 8.52 -5.49
C TRP A 56 -17.07 9.05 -4.29
N PHE A 57 -16.45 10.23 -4.42
CA PHE A 57 -15.72 10.84 -3.31
C PHE A 57 -16.64 11.22 -2.15
N ARG A 58 -17.82 11.78 -2.41
CA ARG A 58 -18.80 12.14 -1.36
C ARG A 58 -19.24 10.93 -0.57
N ASP A 59 -19.58 9.84 -1.26
CA ASP A 59 -20.07 8.63 -0.61
C ASP A 59 -18.95 7.92 0.16
N THR A 60 -17.75 7.83 -0.41
CA THR A 60 -16.55 7.35 0.32
C THR A 60 -16.22 8.24 1.53
N TYR A 61 -16.35 9.56 1.42
CA TYR A 61 -16.12 10.42 2.59
C TYR A 61 -17.18 10.21 3.67
N HIS A 62 -18.43 9.98 3.27
CA HIS A 62 -19.51 9.69 4.20
C HIS A 62 -19.29 8.37 4.95
N SER A 63 -18.63 7.36 4.35
CA SER A 63 -18.21 6.16 5.09
C SER A 63 -17.09 6.44 6.09
N ILE A 64 -16.11 7.27 5.75
CA ILE A 64 -15.10 7.75 6.70
C ILE A 64 -15.75 8.52 7.86
N GLU A 65 -16.76 9.35 7.58
CA GLU A 65 -17.55 10.03 8.61
C GLU A 65 -18.28 9.02 9.51
N ALA A 66 -18.91 8.01 8.91
CA ALA A 66 -19.58 6.93 9.62
C ALA A 66 -18.61 6.04 10.41
N MET A 67 -17.34 5.97 10.03
CA MET A 67 -16.28 5.30 10.80
C MET A 67 -15.70 6.17 11.92
N THR A 68 -15.87 7.50 11.87
CA THR A 68 -15.22 8.40 12.83
C THR A 68 -16.03 8.54 14.11
N THR A 69 -15.45 8.11 15.24
CA THR A 69 -16.12 8.17 16.56
C THR A 69 -16.26 9.61 17.09
N GLY A 70 -16.97 9.76 18.21
CA GLY A 70 -17.04 11.02 18.95
C GLY A 70 -15.68 11.56 19.41
N LEU A 71 -14.69 10.67 19.59
CA LEU A 71 -13.30 11.03 19.90
C LEU A 71 -12.55 11.56 18.66
N GLY A 72 -13.08 11.35 17.45
CA GLY A 72 -12.46 11.79 16.20
C GLY A 72 -11.46 10.79 15.64
N LEU A 73 -11.46 9.54 16.11
CA LEU A 73 -10.65 8.45 15.57
C LEU A 73 -11.53 7.61 14.64
N ALA A 74 -11.02 7.27 13.46
CA ALA A 74 -11.72 6.37 12.55
C ALA A 74 -11.57 4.93 13.05
N VAL A 75 -12.67 4.22 13.26
CA VAL A 75 -12.64 2.79 13.54
C VAL A 75 -12.08 2.05 12.33
N ASP A 76 -11.63 0.82 12.55
CA ASP A 76 -11.02 -0.02 11.54
C ASP A 76 -11.98 -0.39 10.41
N LYS A 77 -13.26 -0.61 10.73
CA LYS A 77 -14.27 -0.93 9.73
C LYS A 77 -15.68 -0.60 10.18
N ILE A 78 -16.58 -0.52 9.20
CA ILE A 78 -18.02 -0.55 9.39
C ILE A 78 -18.64 -1.73 8.63
N ASP A 79 -19.63 -2.38 9.23
CA ASP A 79 -20.57 -3.28 8.53
C ASP A 79 -21.73 -2.46 7.98
N VAL A 80 -22.03 -2.60 6.69
CA VAL A 80 -23.12 -1.90 5.99
C VAL A 80 -24.20 -2.83 5.43
N SER A 81 -24.22 -4.10 5.84
CA SER A 81 -25.21 -5.08 5.38
C SER A 81 -26.56 -4.96 6.08
N GLY A 82 -26.59 -4.38 7.28
CA GLY A 82 -27.77 -4.32 8.13
C GLY A 82 -28.75 -3.17 7.80
N PRO A 83 -30.06 -3.34 8.05
CA PRO A 83 -31.07 -2.30 7.81
C PRO A 83 -31.01 -1.11 8.80
N GLY A 84 -30.23 -1.23 9.87
CA GLY A 84 -30.09 -0.23 10.94
C GLY A 84 -29.06 0.87 10.69
N GLY A 85 -28.44 0.89 9.50
CA GLY A 85 -27.30 1.74 9.18
C GLY A 85 -25.95 1.10 9.59
N PRO A 86 -24.83 1.79 9.34
CA PRO A 86 -23.50 1.22 9.55
C PRO A 86 -23.21 0.88 11.01
N VAL A 87 -22.63 -0.31 11.24
CA VAL A 87 -22.17 -0.74 12.57
C VAL A 87 -20.66 -0.63 12.64
N GLN A 88 -20.16 0.23 13.52
CA GLN A 88 -18.73 0.45 13.75
C GLN A 88 -18.07 -0.74 14.45
N SER A 89 -16.85 -1.09 14.03
CA SER A 89 -15.93 -1.84 14.89
C SER A 89 -15.43 -0.97 16.04
N ARG A 90 -14.68 -1.56 16.98
CA ARG A 90 -14.23 -0.84 18.19
C ARG A 90 -12.81 -0.33 18.08
N GLN A 91 -11.95 -1.07 17.40
CA GLN A 91 -10.53 -0.82 17.27
C GLN A 91 -10.20 0.25 16.22
N THR A 92 -9.08 0.95 16.40
CA THR A 92 -8.42 1.83 15.43
C THR A 92 -6.91 1.59 15.46
N SER A 93 -6.24 1.80 14.34
CA SER A 93 -4.78 1.83 14.22
C SER A 93 -4.27 3.25 13.92
N PRO A 94 -2.96 3.53 14.07
CA PRO A 94 -2.38 4.78 13.60
C PRO A 94 -2.64 5.03 12.11
N THR A 95 -2.62 3.98 11.29
CA THR A 95 -2.96 4.06 9.86
C THR A 95 -4.39 4.54 9.66
N ASN A 96 -5.38 3.98 10.36
CA ASN A 96 -6.79 4.38 10.25
C ASN A 96 -7.00 5.84 10.66
N ILE A 97 -6.29 6.30 11.69
CA ILE A 97 -6.30 7.71 12.12
C ILE A 97 -5.72 8.60 11.02
N GLY A 98 -4.61 8.18 10.40
CA GLY A 98 -4.06 8.82 9.21
C GLY A 98 -5.11 8.96 8.11
N CYS A 99 -5.80 7.86 7.76
CA CYS A 99 -6.87 7.82 6.78
C CYS A 99 -7.95 8.87 7.05
N GLY A 100 -8.42 8.96 8.29
CA GLY A 100 -9.40 9.96 8.69
C GLY A 100 -8.92 11.40 8.49
N LEU A 101 -7.65 11.68 8.81
CA LEU A 101 -7.06 13.02 8.68
C LEU A 101 -6.97 13.48 7.22
N TRP A 102 -6.34 12.68 6.34
CA TRP A 102 -6.19 13.12 4.94
C TRP A 102 -7.50 13.07 4.16
N SER A 103 -8.42 12.17 4.49
CA SER A 103 -9.76 12.14 3.89
C SER A 103 -10.56 13.40 4.28
N THR A 104 -10.43 13.85 5.53
CA THR A 104 -11.04 15.11 5.97
C THR A 104 -10.44 16.33 5.26
N VAL A 105 -9.12 16.36 5.04
CA VAL A 105 -8.49 17.41 4.23
C VAL A 105 -8.94 17.36 2.78
N ALA A 106 -9.01 16.18 2.18
CA ALA A 106 -9.53 16.00 0.83
C ALA A 106 -10.96 16.54 0.71
N ALA A 107 -11.83 16.22 1.67
CA ALA A 107 -13.22 16.67 1.65
C ALA A 107 -13.37 18.20 1.75
N GLY A 108 -12.54 18.86 2.58
CA GLY A 108 -12.47 20.31 2.62
C GLY A 108 -11.92 20.90 1.32
N GLY A 109 -10.84 20.31 0.79
CA GLY A 109 -10.17 20.75 -0.44
C GLY A 109 -10.97 20.57 -1.73
N LEU A 110 -11.93 19.65 -1.73
CA LEU A 110 -12.90 19.43 -2.82
C LEU A 110 -14.24 20.13 -2.59
N GLY A 111 -14.44 20.81 -1.46
CA GLY A 111 -15.68 21.52 -1.14
C GLY A 111 -16.86 20.61 -0.77
N VAL A 112 -16.61 19.36 -0.38
CA VAL A 112 -17.63 18.45 0.15
C VAL A 112 -18.06 18.85 1.57
N ILE A 113 -17.10 19.36 2.35
CA ILE A 113 -17.37 20.00 3.64
C ILE A 113 -16.81 21.42 3.64
N SER A 114 -17.36 22.28 4.50
CA SER A 114 -16.82 23.63 4.68
C SER A 114 -15.45 23.59 5.36
N ASP A 115 -14.62 24.59 5.06
CA ASP A 115 -13.31 24.78 5.70
C ASP A 115 -13.42 24.81 7.25
N ALA A 116 -14.45 25.46 7.79
CA ALA A 116 -14.71 25.47 9.23
C ALA A 116 -14.99 24.06 9.78
N THR A 117 -15.74 23.23 9.06
CA THR A 117 -16.00 21.83 9.47
C THR A 117 -14.74 20.98 9.39
N MET A 118 -13.95 21.12 8.33
CA MET A 118 -12.64 20.47 8.19
C MET A 118 -11.75 20.80 9.39
N ARG A 119 -11.53 22.08 9.70
CA ARG A 119 -10.68 22.50 10.82
C ARG A 119 -11.15 21.94 12.17
N ARG A 120 -12.46 21.99 12.47
CA ARG A 120 -13.00 21.42 13.72
C ARG A 120 -12.77 19.91 13.83
N ARG A 121 -12.89 19.17 12.74
CA ARG A 121 -12.66 17.71 12.71
C ARG A 121 -11.19 17.38 12.90
N LEU A 122 -10.31 18.04 12.16
CA LEU A 122 -8.86 17.88 12.33
C LEU A 122 -8.41 18.22 13.75
N GLU A 123 -8.91 19.33 14.32
CA GLU A 123 -8.59 19.70 15.69
C GLU A 123 -9.03 18.65 16.71
N ARG A 124 -10.21 18.05 16.50
CA ARG A 124 -10.72 16.96 17.35
C ARG A 124 -9.80 15.74 17.29
N THR A 125 -9.46 15.27 16.09
CA THR A 125 -8.56 14.12 15.91
C THR A 125 -7.19 14.40 16.50
N VAL A 126 -6.58 15.57 16.22
CA VAL A 126 -5.27 15.94 16.78
C VAL A 126 -5.28 15.99 18.31
N ARG A 127 -6.35 16.52 18.93
CA ARG A 127 -6.49 16.52 20.39
C ARG A 127 -6.51 15.11 20.99
N SER A 128 -7.07 14.14 20.25
CA SER A 128 -7.12 12.75 20.69
C SER A 128 -5.77 12.06 20.49
N VAL A 129 -5.13 12.28 19.34
CA VAL A 129 -3.77 11.79 19.03
C VAL A 129 -2.73 12.28 20.04
N GLU A 130 -2.84 13.51 20.55
CA GLU A 130 -2.00 14.06 21.62
C GLU A 130 -2.08 13.28 22.94
N LYS A 131 -3.18 12.55 23.17
CA LYS A 131 -3.47 11.84 24.42
C LYS A 131 -3.27 10.33 24.33
N LEU A 132 -3.13 9.78 23.12
CA LEU A 132 -2.86 8.36 22.94
C LEU A 132 -1.54 8.00 23.60
N GLU A 133 -1.48 6.80 24.19
CA GLU A 133 -0.23 6.25 24.70
C GLU A 133 0.80 6.15 23.57
N ARG A 134 2.03 6.56 23.84
CA ARG A 134 3.13 6.57 22.87
C ARG A 134 4.41 6.11 23.54
N HIS A 135 5.27 5.44 22.77
CA HIS A 135 6.59 5.01 23.20
C HIS A 135 7.60 5.48 22.16
N HIS A 136 8.73 6.04 22.61
CA HIS A 136 9.77 6.56 21.72
C HIS A 136 9.25 7.56 20.66
N GLY A 137 8.23 8.35 20.99
CA GLY A 137 7.60 9.31 20.07
C GLY A 137 6.61 8.70 19.07
N PHE A 138 6.43 7.38 19.09
CA PHE A 138 5.56 6.63 18.18
C PHE A 138 4.34 6.04 18.88
N TRP A 139 3.29 5.79 18.10
CA TRP A 139 2.03 5.18 18.52
C TRP A 139 2.07 3.65 18.37
N LEU A 140 1.27 2.98 19.18
CA LEU A 140 1.07 1.54 19.17
C LEU A 140 0.12 1.14 18.03
N ASN A 141 0.18 -0.13 17.63
CA ASN A 141 -0.60 -0.70 16.55
C ASN A 141 -2.12 -0.60 16.73
N TRP A 142 -2.65 -0.76 17.96
CA TRP A 142 -4.09 -0.83 18.19
C TRP A 142 -4.56 -0.07 19.44
N TYR A 143 -5.61 0.73 19.25
CA TYR A 143 -6.34 1.43 20.30
C TYR A 143 -7.84 1.21 20.17
N ASP A 144 -8.55 1.44 21.26
CA ASP A 144 -9.99 1.66 21.24
C ASP A 144 -10.31 3.03 20.64
N ALA A 145 -11.12 3.07 19.58
CA ALA A 145 -11.45 4.30 18.89
C ALA A 145 -12.37 5.23 19.70
N HIS A 146 -13.02 4.74 20.76
CA HIS A 146 -14.01 5.49 21.54
C HIS A 146 -13.41 6.19 22.76
N ASP A 147 -12.40 5.58 23.38
CA ASP A 147 -11.74 6.13 24.57
C ASP A 147 -10.22 6.32 24.44
N GLY A 148 -9.59 5.75 23.41
CA GLY A 148 -8.16 5.89 23.13
C GLY A 148 -7.26 4.99 23.97
N SER A 149 -7.82 4.02 24.72
CA SER A 149 -7.04 3.02 25.45
C SER A 149 -6.31 2.06 24.50
N VAL A 150 -5.14 1.57 24.91
CA VAL A 150 -4.39 0.56 24.15
C VAL A 150 -5.14 -0.77 24.23
N LEU A 151 -5.27 -1.46 23.11
CA LEU A 151 -5.89 -2.78 23.09
C LEU A 151 -4.88 -3.87 23.46
N THR A 152 -5.26 -4.70 24.43
CA THR A 152 -4.56 -5.94 24.79
C THR A 152 -5.36 -7.20 24.47
N GLU A 153 -6.62 -7.03 24.02
CA GLU A 153 -7.53 -8.08 23.59
C GLU A 153 -8.34 -7.59 22.39
N TRP A 154 -8.64 -8.49 21.46
CA TRP A 154 -9.34 -8.16 20.23
C TRP A 154 -10.84 -8.00 20.50
N PRO A 155 -11.46 -6.86 20.17
CA PRO A 155 -12.88 -6.65 20.42
C PRO A 155 -13.75 -7.71 19.74
N GLY A 156 -14.60 -8.37 20.52
CA GLY A 156 -15.54 -9.38 20.03
C GLY A 156 -15.04 -10.82 20.19
N THR A 157 -13.78 -11.11 19.86
CA THR A 157 -13.23 -12.48 20.00
C THR A 157 -12.52 -12.70 21.33
N GLY A 158 -11.95 -11.66 21.93
CA GLY A 158 -11.15 -11.75 23.16
C GLY A 158 -9.74 -12.31 22.93
N ASP A 159 -9.32 -12.49 21.68
CA ASP A 159 -7.97 -12.98 21.37
C ASP A 159 -6.92 -11.96 21.85
N PRO A 160 -5.78 -12.41 22.42
CA PRO A 160 -4.77 -11.50 22.95
C PRO A 160 -4.16 -10.64 21.85
N VAL A 161 -4.07 -9.34 22.10
CA VAL A 161 -3.33 -8.38 21.27
C VAL A 161 -2.06 -8.04 22.01
N ARG A 162 -0.91 -8.27 21.38
CA ARG A 162 0.37 -7.82 21.93
C ARG A 162 0.67 -6.40 21.42
N PRO A 163 0.76 -5.40 22.30
CA PRO A 163 1.14 -4.05 21.94
C PRO A 163 2.47 -3.98 21.16
N PHE A 164 2.45 -3.26 20.04
CA PHE A 164 3.55 -3.23 19.08
C PHE A 164 3.74 -1.84 18.47
N LEU A 165 4.98 -1.40 18.34
CA LEU A 165 5.36 -0.18 17.63
C LEU A 165 5.69 -0.51 16.18
N SER A 166 4.70 -0.38 15.30
CA SER A 166 4.83 -0.62 13.85
C SER A 166 5.46 0.58 13.14
N SER A 167 6.57 0.38 12.43
CA SER A 167 7.19 1.49 11.67
C SER A 167 6.29 1.97 10.52
N VAL A 168 5.48 1.08 9.95
CA VAL A 168 4.55 1.37 8.84
C VAL A 168 3.33 2.15 9.33
N ASP A 169 2.68 1.70 10.41
CA ASP A 169 1.48 2.39 10.90
C ASP A 169 1.79 3.83 11.32
N ASN A 170 2.94 4.00 11.96
CA ASN A 170 3.42 5.31 12.35
C ASN A 170 3.72 6.21 11.15
N ALA A 171 4.22 5.65 10.03
CA ALA A 171 4.45 6.42 8.81
C ALA A 171 3.15 6.99 8.24
N TRP A 172 2.07 6.22 8.28
CA TRP A 172 0.78 6.66 7.78
C TRP A 172 0.11 7.68 8.70
N LEU A 173 0.18 7.52 10.02
CA LEU A 173 -0.29 8.57 10.94
C LEU A 173 0.48 9.87 10.75
N ILE A 174 1.82 9.82 10.69
CA ILE A 174 2.66 11.00 10.47
C ILE A 174 2.37 11.66 9.13
N THR A 175 2.08 10.88 8.09
CA THR A 175 1.62 11.38 6.77
C THR A 175 0.32 12.19 6.93
N GLY A 176 -0.69 11.64 7.60
CA GLY A 176 -1.95 12.34 7.89
C GLY A 176 -1.75 13.60 8.73
N LEU A 177 -0.88 13.57 9.73
CA LEU A 177 -0.55 14.73 10.56
C LEU A 177 0.12 15.86 9.76
N ARG A 178 1.05 15.54 8.85
CA ARG A 178 1.67 16.56 7.97
C ARG A 178 0.65 17.20 7.04
N ILE A 179 -0.26 16.41 6.47
CA ILE A 179 -1.36 16.89 5.62
C ILE A 179 -2.30 17.80 6.43
N ALA A 180 -2.67 17.40 7.65
CA ALA A 180 -3.50 18.21 8.54
C ALA A 180 -2.82 19.53 8.95
N ALA A 181 -1.52 19.51 9.23
CA ALA A 181 -0.74 20.71 9.57
C ALA A 181 -0.63 21.70 8.41
N ASP A 182 -0.55 21.21 7.18
CA ASP A 182 -0.53 22.07 5.99
C ASP A 182 -1.90 22.73 5.75
N ALA A 183 -2.97 21.93 5.76
CA ALA A 183 -4.34 22.37 5.50
C ALA A 183 -4.93 23.25 6.61
N ALA A 184 -4.52 23.03 7.87
CA ALA A 184 -4.96 23.80 9.03
C ALA A 184 -3.78 24.44 9.76
N PRO A 185 -3.28 25.61 9.31
CA PRO A 185 -2.10 26.26 9.88
C PRO A 185 -2.13 26.49 11.40
N ALA A 186 -3.32 26.67 11.98
CA ALA A 186 -3.52 26.81 13.43
C ALA A 186 -3.09 25.56 14.23
N LEU A 187 -3.07 24.38 13.60
CA LEU A 187 -2.64 23.12 14.22
C LEU A 187 -1.12 22.92 14.13
N ARG A 188 -0.39 23.69 13.30
CA ARG A 188 1.06 23.51 13.08
C ARG A 188 1.89 23.49 14.38
N PRO A 189 1.70 24.39 15.35
CA PRO A 189 2.49 24.35 16.58
C PRO A 189 2.25 23.10 17.42
N ARG A 190 1.01 22.58 17.40
CA ARG A 190 0.63 21.37 18.14
C ARG A 190 1.19 20.13 17.47
N ILE A 191 0.93 19.96 16.18
CA ILE A 191 1.44 18.85 15.38
C ILE A 191 2.98 18.88 15.33
N GLY A 192 3.59 20.05 15.22
CA GLY A 192 5.04 20.20 15.25
C GLY A 192 5.68 19.68 16.54
N ARG A 193 5.04 19.87 17.70
CA ARG A 193 5.52 19.28 18.96
C ARG A 193 5.42 17.75 18.96
N ILE A 194 4.29 17.22 18.49
CA ILE A 194 4.10 15.77 18.36
C ILE A 194 5.18 15.17 17.45
N LEU A 195 5.39 15.75 16.27
CA LEU A 195 6.33 15.23 15.28
C LEU A 195 7.80 15.43 15.67
N ALA A 196 8.11 16.39 16.55
CA ALA A 196 9.47 16.60 17.05
C ALA A 196 9.97 15.46 17.95
N GLU A 197 9.06 14.64 18.48
CA GLU A 197 9.39 13.47 19.32
C GLU A 197 9.64 12.20 18.49
N ALA A 198 9.20 12.17 17.23
CA ALA A 198 9.30 10.99 16.37
C ALA A 198 10.70 10.89 15.73
N ASP A 199 11.53 9.97 16.25
CA ASP A 199 12.87 9.71 15.73
C ASP A 199 12.95 8.38 14.97
N TRP A 200 12.92 8.45 13.64
CA TRP A 200 13.00 7.26 12.78
C TRP A 200 14.27 6.44 12.95
N SER A 201 15.35 7.00 13.53
CA SER A 201 16.56 6.22 13.78
C SER A 201 16.30 5.07 14.77
N TYR A 202 15.24 5.14 15.58
CA TYR A 202 14.82 4.06 16.46
C TYR A 202 14.49 2.76 15.69
N TYR A 203 13.89 2.88 14.50
CA TYR A 203 13.60 1.74 13.63
C TYR A 203 14.77 1.32 12.75
N TYR A 204 15.84 2.11 12.68
CA TYR A 204 16.90 1.93 11.71
C TYR A 204 17.97 0.96 12.19
N THR A 205 18.30 -0.02 11.36
CA THR A 205 19.52 -0.81 11.51
C THR A 205 20.56 -0.28 10.53
N PRO A 206 21.68 0.31 11.00
CA PRO A 206 22.73 0.84 10.14
C PRO A 206 23.30 -0.20 9.17
N PHE A 207 23.79 0.27 8.03
CA PHE A 207 24.47 -0.58 7.07
C PHE A 207 25.86 -0.99 7.59
N ASP A 208 26.15 -2.29 7.56
CA ASP A 208 27.46 -2.86 7.83
C ASP A 208 27.95 -3.61 6.58
N PRO A 209 29.00 -3.13 5.88
CA PRO A 209 29.53 -3.82 4.72
C PRO A 209 30.20 -5.17 5.05
N ALA A 210 30.59 -5.41 6.32
CA ALA A 210 31.15 -6.68 6.76
C ALA A 210 30.07 -7.75 7.01
N ASP A 211 28.87 -7.32 7.39
CA ASP A 211 27.70 -8.18 7.58
C ASP A 211 26.42 -7.48 7.09
N PRO A 212 26.19 -7.42 5.77
CA PRO A 212 25.03 -6.72 5.20
C PRO A 212 23.70 -7.43 5.48
N VAL A 213 23.71 -8.61 6.09
CA VAL A 213 22.50 -9.32 6.52
C VAL A 213 22.08 -8.84 7.91
N ALA A 214 23.01 -8.78 8.86
CA ALA A 214 22.73 -8.27 10.20
C ALA A 214 22.62 -6.74 10.24
N GLY A 215 23.42 -6.05 9.42
CA GLY A 215 23.41 -4.60 9.23
C GLY A 215 22.98 -4.21 7.81
N PRO A 216 21.69 -4.32 7.44
CA PRO A 216 21.27 -4.12 6.06
C PRO A 216 21.13 -2.65 5.65
N GLY A 217 21.20 -1.69 6.57
CA GLY A 217 20.89 -0.29 6.24
C GLY A 217 19.40 -0.07 5.99
N GLN A 218 18.54 -0.78 6.73
CA GLN A 218 17.09 -0.83 6.50
C GLN A 218 16.30 -0.59 7.80
N LEU A 219 15.02 -0.28 7.66
CA LEU A 219 14.10 -0.14 8.78
C LEU A 219 13.61 -1.51 9.24
N ARG A 220 13.49 -1.71 10.55
CA ARG A 220 12.80 -2.86 11.16
C ARG A 220 11.30 -2.76 10.92
N GLY A 221 10.64 -3.92 10.94
CA GLY A 221 9.18 -4.02 11.05
C GLY A 221 8.64 -3.19 12.21
N GLY A 222 9.27 -3.34 13.37
CA GLY A 222 8.94 -2.57 14.56
C GLY A 222 9.53 -3.18 15.83
N PHE A 223 8.92 -2.85 16.98
CA PHE A 223 9.35 -3.33 18.30
C PHE A 223 8.16 -3.73 19.17
N TRP A 224 8.34 -4.79 19.96
CA TRP A 224 7.39 -5.17 21.00
C TRP A 224 7.58 -4.28 22.24
N THR A 225 6.51 -3.68 22.77
CA THR A 225 6.65 -2.67 23.84
C THR A 225 6.92 -3.27 25.22
N ASP A 226 6.61 -4.55 25.42
CA ASP A 226 6.82 -5.29 26.67
C ASP A 226 8.28 -5.72 26.84
N THR A 227 8.94 -6.16 25.77
CA THR A 227 10.34 -6.64 25.81
C THR A 227 11.34 -5.65 25.21
N GLY A 228 10.88 -4.70 24.41
CA GLY A 228 11.74 -3.82 23.61
C GLY A 228 12.46 -4.54 22.47
N GLU A 229 12.10 -5.80 22.18
CA GLU A 229 12.74 -6.59 21.14
C GLU A 229 12.25 -6.16 19.75
N PRO A 230 13.15 -6.04 18.76
CA PRO A 230 12.76 -5.75 17.39
C PRO A 230 12.10 -6.96 16.74
N THR A 231 11.33 -6.71 15.68
CA THR A 231 10.92 -7.77 14.75
C THR A 231 12.13 -8.48 14.13
N GLY A 232 11.96 -9.77 13.82
CA GLY A 232 12.97 -10.59 13.14
C GLY A 232 13.19 -10.26 11.66
N HIS A 233 12.51 -9.25 11.12
CA HIS A 233 12.60 -8.83 9.72
C HIS A 233 12.83 -7.32 9.58
N HIS A 234 13.29 -6.94 8.39
CA HIS A 234 13.45 -5.57 7.92
C HIS A 234 12.59 -5.32 6.69
N TYR A 235 12.15 -4.08 6.50
CA TYR A 235 11.54 -3.64 5.26
C TYR A 235 12.61 -3.32 4.24
N GLY A 236 12.98 -4.34 3.46
CA GLY A 236 14.02 -4.26 2.45
C GLY A 236 13.52 -4.08 1.02
N ALA A 237 12.31 -4.53 0.68
CA ALA A 237 11.77 -4.34 -0.66
C ALA A 237 11.49 -2.86 -0.93
N LEU A 238 11.97 -2.33 -2.06
CA LEU A 238 11.83 -0.92 -2.40
C LEU A 238 10.39 -0.57 -2.82
N ASN A 239 9.79 -1.38 -3.70
CA ASN A 239 8.47 -1.10 -4.24
C ASN A 239 7.37 -1.66 -3.32
N THR A 240 7.39 -1.26 -2.06
CA THR A 240 6.35 -1.57 -1.08
C THR A 240 5.98 -0.31 -0.31
N GLU A 241 4.82 -0.29 0.32
CA GLU A 241 4.29 0.87 1.03
C GLU A 241 5.13 1.32 2.24
N PRO A 242 5.92 0.46 2.95
CA PRO A 242 6.79 0.88 4.05
C PRO A 242 7.84 1.90 3.64
N ARG A 243 8.13 2.05 2.33
CA ARG A 243 9.03 3.10 1.84
C ARG A 243 8.58 4.51 2.22
N MET A 244 7.32 4.70 2.60
CA MET A 244 6.88 5.98 3.17
C MET A 244 7.62 6.31 4.48
N ALA A 245 7.88 5.33 5.34
CA ALA A 245 8.70 5.49 6.55
C ALA A 245 10.13 5.91 6.19
N SER A 246 10.71 5.28 5.17
CA SER A 246 12.03 5.65 4.63
C SER A 246 12.07 7.10 4.15
N TYR A 247 11.06 7.53 3.38
CA TYR A 247 10.98 8.90 2.91
C TYR A 247 10.81 9.89 4.05
N LEU A 248 9.98 9.59 5.05
CA LEU A 248 9.79 10.45 6.22
C LEU A 248 11.10 10.59 7.00
N GLY A 249 11.78 9.49 7.31
CA GLY A 249 13.04 9.54 8.05
C GLY A 249 14.17 10.27 7.31
N ILE A 250 14.30 10.07 6.00
CA ILE A 250 15.25 10.83 5.16
C ILE A 250 14.83 12.32 5.10
N ALA A 251 13.54 12.58 4.92
CA ALA A 251 13.01 13.94 4.89
C ALA A 251 13.19 14.64 6.22
N ASP A 252 13.18 13.96 7.36
CA ASP A 252 13.39 14.58 8.67
C ASP A 252 14.89 14.73 8.99
N GLY A 253 15.73 13.94 8.32
CA GLY A 253 17.18 13.91 8.54
C GLY A 253 17.61 12.98 9.67
N THR A 254 16.67 12.16 10.19
CA THR A 254 16.93 11.12 11.18
C THR A 254 17.48 9.84 10.55
N LEU A 255 17.23 9.63 9.25
CA LEU A 255 17.85 8.56 8.47
C LEU A 255 18.89 9.13 7.48
N PRO A 256 19.99 8.41 7.25
CA PRO A 256 20.94 8.80 6.22
C PRO A 256 20.33 8.59 4.82
N ALA A 257 20.74 9.43 3.86
CA ALA A 257 20.16 9.40 2.51
C ALA A 257 20.49 8.10 1.73
N ASP A 258 21.59 7.44 2.09
CA ASP A 258 22.00 6.17 1.51
C ASP A 258 21.08 4.99 1.86
N HIS A 259 20.27 5.09 2.91
CA HIS A 259 19.21 4.12 3.22
C HIS A 259 18.38 3.75 1.97
N TYR A 260 18.05 4.73 1.12
CA TYR A 260 17.32 4.51 -0.12
C TYR A 260 18.03 3.57 -1.13
N TRP A 261 19.35 3.55 -1.11
CA TRP A 261 20.18 2.69 -1.96
C TRP A 261 20.36 1.28 -1.36
N HIS A 262 20.09 1.10 -0.07
CA HIS A 262 20.08 -0.21 0.60
C HIS A 262 18.75 -0.96 0.48
N LEU A 263 17.69 -0.30 -0.02
CA LEU A 263 16.44 -0.97 -0.39
C LEU A 263 16.62 -1.76 -1.70
N LEU A 264 15.98 -2.91 -1.78
CA LEU A 264 16.12 -3.91 -2.83
C LEU A 264 15.08 -3.68 -3.92
N ARG A 265 15.53 -3.53 -5.17
CA ARG A 265 14.63 -3.48 -6.35
C ARG A 265 14.14 -4.89 -6.72
N THR A 266 14.97 -5.90 -6.46
CA THR A 266 14.64 -7.33 -6.39
C THR A 266 15.57 -7.94 -5.34
N MET A 267 15.38 -9.22 -4.98
CA MET A 267 16.45 -9.92 -4.27
C MET A 267 17.70 -9.99 -5.17
N LEU A 268 18.87 -10.19 -4.55
CA LEU A 268 20.11 -10.33 -5.30
C LEU A 268 20.08 -11.60 -6.16
N PRO A 269 20.79 -11.64 -7.31
CA PRO A 269 20.90 -12.85 -8.10
C PRO A 269 21.40 -14.03 -7.28
N GLY A 270 20.75 -15.18 -7.42
CA GLY A 270 21.05 -16.40 -6.66
C GLY A 270 20.29 -16.52 -5.32
N ASN A 271 19.67 -15.45 -4.83
CA ASN A 271 18.70 -15.56 -3.73
C ASN A 271 17.38 -16.09 -4.27
N GLU A 272 16.74 -16.92 -3.45
CA GLU A 272 15.40 -17.44 -3.69
C GLU A 272 14.37 -16.31 -3.73
N GLN A 273 13.54 -16.31 -4.77
CA GLN A 273 12.53 -15.31 -5.10
C GLN A 273 11.69 -15.81 -6.30
N GLU A 274 10.55 -15.17 -6.57
CA GLU A 274 9.57 -15.60 -7.59
C GLU A 274 10.15 -15.75 -9.00
N GLN A 275 10.92 -14.75 -9.48
CA GLN A 275 11.58 -14.81 -10.79
C GLN A 275 13.09 -14.61 -10.66
N GLN A 276 13.86 -15.27 -11.52
CA GLN A 276 15.28 -14.94 -11.64
C GLN A 276 15.45 -13.48 -12.13
N PRO A 277 16.01 -12.59 -11.29
CA PRO A 277 15.98 -11.17 -11.58
C PRO A 277 16.94 -10.85 -12.70
N GLN A 278 16.47 -10.06 -13.66
CA GLN A 278 17.33 -9.48 -14.70
C GLN A 278 17.82 -8.11 -14.25
N GLY A 279 19.01 -7.69 -14.69
CA GLY A 279 19.54 -6.37 -14.35
C GLY A 279 21.06 -6.30 -14.39
N SER A 280 21.59 -5.26 -13.76
CA SER A 280 23.03 -5.04 -13.62
C SER A 280 23.35 -4.32 -12.32
N TYR A 281 24.58 -4.50 -11.84
CA TYR A 281 25.11 -3.66 -10.76
C TYR A 281 25.49 -2.28 -11.28
N VAL A 282 25.17 -1.26 -10.50
CA VAL A 282 25.59 0.13 -10.73
C VAL A 282 26.13 0.74 -9.44
N ALA A 283 26.90 1.81 -9.56
CA ALA A 283 27.28 2.64 -8.41
C ALA A 283 26.33 3.85 -8.32
N MET A 284 25.58 3.98 -7.23
CA MET A 284 24.73 5.12 -6.90
C MET A 284 25.25 5.77 -5.63
N ASP A 285 25.72 7.01 -5.72
CA ASP A 285 26.27 7.75 -4.58
C ASP A 285 27.35 6.96 -3.79
N GLY A 286 28.20 6.22 -4.50
CA GLY A 286 29.26 5.39 -3.91
C GLY A 286 28.83 4.00 -3.45
N ILE A 287 27.54 3.66 -3.57
CA ILE A 287 26.97 2.38 -3.14
C ILE A 287 26.73 1.49 -4.34
N ARG A 288 27.14 0.23 -4.22
CA ARG A 288 26.88 -0.79 -5.24
C ARG A 288 25.43 -1.27 -5.12
N VAL A 289 24.60 -0.92 -6.10
CA VAL A 289 23.17 -1.24 -6.13
C VAL A 289 22.91 -2.26 -7.24
N TRP A 290 22.15 -3.31 -6.92
CA TRP A 290 21.57 -4.21 -7.93
C TRP A 290 20.28 -3.60 -8.50
N GLN A 291 20.29 -3.21 -9.77
CA GLN A 291 19.09 -2.69 -10.46
C GLN A 291 18.28 -3.82 -11.10
N GLY A 292 17.82 -4.72 -10.23
CA GLY A 292 16.97 -5.84 -10.62
C GLY A 292 15.60 -5.39 -11.14
N HIS A 293 15.03 -6.21 -12.02
CA HIS A 293 13.64 -6.12 -12.47
C HIS A 293 13.12 -7.52 -12.84
N TYR A 294 11.80 -7.66 -12.83
CA TYR A 294 11.06 -8.81 -13.35
C TYR A 294 10.48 -8.48 -14.72
N THR A 295 10.05 -9.51 -15.45
CA THR A 295 9.37 -9.35 -16.74
C THR A 295 8.05 -10.12 -16.71
N HIS A 296 6.93 -9.41 -16.89
CA HIS A 296 5.59 -10.01 -16.94
C HIS A 296 4.84 -9.48 -18.16
N GLY A 297 4.27 -10.36 -18.99
CA GLY A 297 3.64 -9.98 -20.26
C GLY A 297 4.56 -9.13 -21.16
N GLY A 298 5.88 -9.42 -21.16
CA GLY A 298 6.90 -8.64 -21.88
C GLY A 298 7.23 -7.26 -21.27
N ARG A 299 6.63 -6.88 -20.14
CA ARG A 299 6.87 -5.61 -19.45
C ARG A 299 7.87 -5.78 -18.32
N LYS A 300 8.95 -4.98 -18.37
CA LYS A 300 9.95 -4.93 -17.30
C LYS A 300 9.47 -4.03 -16.16
N LEU A 301 9.52 -4.49 -14.91
CA LEU A 301 9.10 -3.71 -13.75
C LEU A 301 9.88 -4.08 -12.49
N VAL A 302 9.85 -3.22 -11.49
CA VAL A 302 10.32 -3.53 -10.13
C VAL A 302 9.16 -4.20 -9.38
N PRO A 303 9.29 -5.48 -8.96
CA PRO A 303 8.25 -6.19 -8.22
C PRO A 303 8.03 -5.60 -6.82
N THR A 304 6.86 -5.85 -6.24
CA THR A 304 6.57 -5.58 -4.81
C THR A 304 6.98 -6.79 -3.95
N TRP A 305 6.63 -6.85 -2.67
CA TRP A 305 6.93 -8.04 -1.87
C TRP A 305 6.00 -9.20 -2.24
N GLY A 306 4.69 -9.00 -2.20
CA GLY A 306 3.71 -10.06 -2.46
C GLY A 306 2.95 -9.96 -3.77
N GLY A 307 3.08 -8.86 -4.52
CA GLY A 307 2.38 -8.70 -5.80
C GLY A 307 1.12 -7.85 -5.72
N SER A 308 0.85 -7.16 -4.60
CA SER A 308 -0.36 -6.34 -4.41
C SER A 308 -0.25 -4.96 -5.06
N MET A 309 -1.39 -4.38 -5.46
CA MET A 309 -1.46 -2.98 -5.93
C MET A 309 -1.22 -1.95 -4.82
N PHE A 310 -1.63 -2.25 -3.59
CA PHE A 310 -1.44 -1.36 -2.43
C PHE A 310 0.03 -1.06 -2.18
N GLU A 311 0.86 -2.11 -2.18
CA GLU A 311 2.31 -2.04 -1.94
C GLU A 311 2.98 -1.04 -2.91
N ALA A 312 2.61 -1.10 -4.19
CA ALA A 312 3.18 -0.24 -5.21
C ALA A 312 2.59 1.19 -5.19
N LEU A 313 1.30 1.34 -4.90
CA LEU A 313 0.55 2.53 -5.31
C LEU A 313 0.00 3.41 -4.19
N MET A 314 0.09 3.03 -2.91
CA MET A 314 -0.35 3.90 -1.81
C MET A 314 0.53 5.16 -1.67
N VAL A 315 1.86 4.99 -1.70
CA VAL A 315 2.82 6.09 -1.57
C VAL A 315 2.70 7.19 -2.63
N PRO A 316 2.52 6.89 -3.94
CA PRO A 316 2.41 7.92 -4.96
C PRO A 316 1.15 8.80 -4.87
N LEU A 317 0.18 8.44 -4.02
CA LEU A 317 -0.92 9.35 -3.67
C LEU A 317 -0.41 10.64 -3.02
N PHE A 318 0.67 10.54 -2.23
CA PHE A 318 1.19 11.63 -1.40
C PHE A 318 2.56 12.14 -1.87
N VAL A 319 3.46 11.23 -2.26
CA VAL A 319 4.79 11.58 -2.77
C VAL A 319 4.74 11.55 -4.30
N PRO A 320 5.11 12.61 -5.02
CA PRO A 320 5.01 12.66 -6.48
C PRO A 320 6.14 11.86 -7.17
N GLU A 321 6.25 10.56 -6.88
CA GLU A 321 7.27 9.67 -7.44
C GLU A 321 7.25 9.64 -8.98
N PRO A 322 6.10 9.55 -9.67
CA PRO A 322 6.06 9.58 -11.13
C PRO A 322 6.54 10.90 -11.73
N GLU A 323 6.33 12.03 -11.05
CA GLU A 323 6.79 13.34 -11.52
C GLU A 323 8.30 13.49 -11.35
N TRP A 324 8.84 13.04 -10.20
CA TRP A 324 10.25 13.20 -9.89
C TRP A 324 11.13 12.12 -10.52
N SER A 325 10.55 10.96 -10.87
CA SER A 325 11.24 9.83 -11.45
C SER A 325 10.42 9.20 -12.60
N PRO A 326 10.15 9.95 -13.69
CA PRO A 326 9.21 9.51 -14.73
C PRO A 326 9.67 8.27 -15.50
N LYS A 327 10.98 8.09 -15.66
CA LYS A 327 11.56 6.94 -16.38
C LYS A 327 11.76 5.70 -15.50
N SER A 328 11.57 5.83 -14.19
CA SER A 328 11.71 4.72 -13.23
C SER A 328 10.41 4.51 -12.48
N TRP A 329 10.12 5.24 -11.40
CA TRP A 329 8.86 5.09 -10.68
C TRP A 329 7.62 5.30 -11.57
N GLY A 330 7.60 6.34 -12.39
CA GLY A 330 6.46 6.58 -13.30
C GLY A 330 6.23 5.41 -14.28
N ARG A 331 7.31 4.85 -14.83
CA ARG A 331 7.26 3.72 -15.74
C ARG A 331 6.90 2.40 -15.04
N THR A 332 7.45 2.15 -13.85
CA THR A 332 7.16 0.92 -13.10
C THR A 332 5.69 0.91 -12.68
N HIS A 333 5.17 2.01 -12.13
CA HIS A 333 3.76 2.11 -11.70
C HIS A 333 2.79 1.89 -12.87
N GLN A 334 3.07 2.50 -14.03
CA GLN A 334 2.28 2.27 -15.24
C GLN A 334 2.28 0.80 -15.67
N ARG A 335 3.47 0.16 -15.71
CA ARG A 335 3.59 -1.24 -16.13
C ARG A 335 2.97 -2.19 -15.11
N TYR A 336 3.11 -1.90 -13.82
CA TYR A 336 2.54 -2.66 -12.73
C TYR A 336 1.00 -2.72 -12.84
N VAL A 337 0.35 -1.57 -13.03
CA VAL A 337 -1.10 -1.50 -13.28
C VAL A 337 -1.49 -2.28 -14.53
N ARG A 338 -0.72 -2.18 -15.62
CA ARG A 338 -1.02 -2.91 -16.86
C ARG A 338 -0.91 -4.42 -16.70
N SER A 339 0.07 -4.90 -15.96
CA SER A 339 0.23 -6.32 -15.62
C SER A 339 -0.93 -6.83 -14.76
N GLN A 340 -1.39 -6.05 -13.78
CA GLN A 340 -2.54 -6.37 -12.93
C GLN A 340 -3.84 -6.50 -13.75
N ILE A 341 -4.05 -5.59 -14.71
CA ILE A 341 -5.19 -5.65 -15.64
C ILE A 341 -5.11 -6.92 -16.49
N GLU A 342 -3.96 -7.17 -17.14
CA GLU A 342 -3.75 -8.34 -18.00
C GLU A 342 -4.01 -9.65 -17.26
N HIS A 343 -3.50 -9.76 -16.02
CA HIS A 343 -3.75 -10.94 -15.19
C HIS A 343 -5.25 -11.20 -15.02
N GLY A 344 -6.01 -10.21 -14.55
CA GLY A 344 -7.45 -10.39 -14.29
C GLY A 344 -8.29 -10.58 -15.56
N THR A 345 -7.92 -9.94 -16.68
CA THR A 345 -8.73 -9.99 -17.90
C THR A 345 -8.36 -11.10 -18.87
N SER A 346 -7.13 -11.61 -18.82
CA SER A 346 -6.59 -12.49 -19.87
C SER A 346 -5.89 -13.74 -19.35
N GLU A 347 -5.21 -13.68 -18.19
CA GLU A 347 -4.54 -14.87 -17.64
C GLU A 347 -5.48 -15.69 -16.76
N ALA A 348 -6.12 -15.04 -15.79
CA ALA A 348 -7.09 -15.65 -14.89
C ALA A 348 -8.52 -15.64 -15.47
N GLU A 349 -8.76 -14.87 -16.53
CA GLU A 349 -10.06 -14.70 -17.22
C GLU A 349 -11.25 -14.40 -16.31
N TYR A 350 -11.03 -13.67 -15.21
CA TYR A 350 -12.10 -13.19 -14.33
C TYR A 350 -13.05 -12.23 -15.02
N GLY A 351 -12.54 -11.47 -16.00
CA GLY A 351 -13.23 -10.33 -16.59
C GLY A 351 -13.17 -9.06 -15.72
N TYR A 352 -12.56 -9.15 -14.53
CA TYR A 352 -12.36 -8.07 -13.57
C TYR A 352 -10.94 -8.12 -13.02
N TRP A 353 -10.48 -7.01 -12.44
CA TRP A 353 -9.15 -6.90 -11.86
C TRP A 353 -9.14 -5.96 -10.64
N GLY A 354 -8.02 -5.93 -9.94
CA GLY A 354 -7.81 -5.10 -8.74
C GLY A 354 -7.43 -5.97 -7.56
N PHE A 355 -6.18 -6.43 -7.52
CA PHE A 355 -5.70 -7.38 -6.52
C PHE A 355 -4.89 -6.66 -5.44
N SER A 356 -5.41 -6.66 -4.22
CA SER A 356 -4.81 -6.05 -3.04
C SER A 356 -5.43 -6.68 -1.80
N PRO A 357 -4.73 -6.69 -0.64
CA PRO A 357 -5.30 -7.15 0.62
C PRO A 357 -6.66 -6.52 0.91
N ALA A 358 -7.61 -7.36 1.31
CA ALA A 358 -9.00 -7.00 1.58
C ALA A 358 -9.69 -8.12 2.39
N ASN A 359 -10.91 -7.88 2.85
CA ASN A 359 -11.76 -8.94 3.38
C ASN A 359 -11.98 -10.03 2.34
N ILE A 360 -12.01 -11.28 2.79
CA ILE A 360 -12.61 -12.37 2.01
C ILE A 360 -14.14 -12.16 2.11
N PRO A 361 -14.88 -12.00 1.00
CA PRO A 361 -16.33 -11.73 1.05
C PRO A 361 -17.14 -12.80 1.80
N GLU A 362 -16.67 -14.04 1.80
CA GLU A 362 -17.23 -15.16 2.55
C GLU A 362 -16.86 -15.16 4.05
N GLY A 363 -15.90 -14.34 4.47
CA GLY A 363 -15.47 -14.18 5.86
C GLY A 363 -13.97 -14.36 6.04
N GLY A 364 -13.37 -13.47 6.84
CA GLY A 364 -11.93 -13.42 7.08
C GLY A 364 -11.24 -12.33 6.27
N TYR A 365 -9.92 -12.41 6.20
CA TYR A 365 -9.06 -11.44 5.52
C TYR A 365 -7.92 -12.19 4.83
N GLN A 366 -7.52 -11.73 3.65
CA GLN A 366 -6.38 -12.29 2.93
C GLN A 366 -5.66 -11.21 2.12
N GLU A 367 -4.35 -11.38 1.98
CA GLU A 367 -3.55 -10.63 1.03
C GLU A 367 -3.76 -11.15 -0.40
N TYR A 368 -4.31 -10.30 -1.26
CA TYR A 368 -4.46 -10.58 -2.69
C TYR A 368 -3.45 -9.78 -3.52
N GLY A 369 -3.00 -10.38 -4.63
CA GLY A 369 -2.05 -9.78 -5.55
C GLY A 369 -1.95 -10.57 -6.85
N VAL A 370 -0.92 -10.28 -7.63
CA VAL A 370 -0.50 -11.13 -8.74
C VAL A 370 0.86 -11.68 -8.35
N ASP A 371 0.91 -12.97 -8.02
CA ASP A 371 2.08 -13.67 -7.49
C ASP A 371 3.35 -13.40 -8.31
N ALA A 372 3.26 -13.53 -9.64
CA ALA A 372 4.35 -13.22 -10.58
C ALA A 372 4.89 -11.76 -10.51
N LEU A 373 4.22 -10.85 -9.81
CA LEU A 373 4.66 -9.46 -9.59
C LEU A 373 5.24 -9.21 -8.18
N GLY A 374 5.24 -10.22 -7.32
CA GLY A 374 5.84 -10.23 -5.98
C GLY A 374 7.23 -10.85 -5.98
N MET A 375 8.07 -10.49 -5.01
CA MET A 375 9.40 -11.06 -4.80
C MET A 375 9.37 -12.35 -3.98
N GLN A 376 8.41 -12.46 -3.07
CA GLN A 376 8.30 -13.61 -2.17
C GLN A 376 7.83 -14.84 -2.96
N LEU A 377 8.47 -15.99 -2.74
CA LEU A 377 7.88 -17.26 -3.13
C LEU A 377 6.56 -17.47 -2.40
N ASP A 378 5.57 -17.99 -3.11
CA ASP A 378 4.20 -18.14 -2.61
C ASP A 378 3.70 -16.79 -2.07
N GLY A 379 3.78 -15.76 -2.92
CA GLY A 379 3.37 -14.40 -2.61
C GLY A 379 1.85 -14.28 -2.46
N TYR A 380 1.28 -13.20 -2.97
CA TYR A 380 -0.16 -12.98 -2.91
C TYR A 380 -0.80 -13.45 -4.21
N ALA A 381 -1.64 -14.47 -4.10
CA ALA A 381 -2.45 -14.95 -5.20
C ALA A 381 -3.65 -14.01 -5.44
N SER A 382 -4.21 -14.07 -6.64
CA SER A 382 -5.40 -13.31 -7.04
C SER A 382 -6.71 -13.96 -6.60
N ASN A 383 -6.63 -15.13 -5.97
CA ASN A 383 -7.73 -15.93 -5.48
C ASN A 383 -7.53 -16.51 -4.08
N THR A 384 -8.64 -16.89 -3.45
CA THR A 384 -8.64 -17.51 -2.12
C THR A 384 -7.98 -18.90 -2.11
N ASP A 385 -8.02 -19.62 -3.24
CA ASP A 385 -7.43 -20.97 -3.33
C ASP A 385 -5.91 -20.97 -3.55
N ARG A 386 -5.29 -19.78 -3.61
CA ARG A 386 -3.83 -19.60 -3.69
C ARG A 386 -3.18 -20.27 -4.91
N THR A 387 -3.65 -19.87 -6.09
CA THR A 387 -3.05 -20.32 -7.35
C THR A 387 -1.77 -19.52 -7.62
N TYR A 388 -0.64 -20.19 -7.48
CA TYR A 388 0.71 -19.61 -7.66
C TYR A 388 1.26 -19.84 -9.06
N THR A 389 2.20 -18.99 -9.44
CA THR A 389 2.99 -19.13 -10.67
C THR A 389 4.36 -19.73 -10.37
N THR A 390 5.03 -20.24 -11.40
CA THR A 390 6.42 -20.70 -11.29
C THR A 390 7.21 -20.12 -12.45
N ASP A 391 8.30 -19.41 -12.17
CA ASP A 391 9.16 -18.84 -13.21
C ASP A 391 9.69 -19.92 -14.17
N GLY A 392 9.58 -19.64 -15.47
CA GLY A 392 9.97 -20.55 -16.54
C GLY A 392 8.94 -21.64 -16.90
N GLU A 393 7.90 -21.83 -16.10
CA GLU A 393 6.80 -22.76 -16.41
C GLU A 393 5.63 -22.06 -17.12
N PRO A 394 4.78 -22.79 -17.86
CA PRO A 394 3.54 -22.25 -18.38
C PRO A 394 2.66 -21.71 -17.24
N LEU A 395 1.96 -20.59 -17.48
CA LEU A 395 0.97 -20.08 -16.53
C LEU A 395 -0.10 -21.16 -16.24
N PRO A 396 -0.61 -21.24 -15.01
CA PRO A 396 -1.78 -22.05 -14.71
C PRO A 396 -2.92 -21.72 -15.68
N PRO A 397 -3.70 -22.71 -16.14
CA PRO A 397 -4.84 -22.42 -17.00
C PRO A 397 -5.86 -21.56 -16.25
N PRO A 398 -6.70 -20.76 -16.94
CA PRO A 398 -7.74 -19.96 -16.30
C PRO A 398 -8.63 -20.75 -15.32
N SER A 399 -8.90 -22.02 -15.62
CA SER A 399 -9.67 -22.93 -14.75
C SER A 399 -9.04 -23.22 -13.39
N ALA A 400 -7.76 -22.93 -13.19
CA ALA A 400 -7.07 -23.08 -11.91
C ALA A 400 -7.30 -21.88 -10.97
N PHE A 401 -7.75 -20.75 -11.50
CA PHE A 401 -7.95 -19.51 -10.75
C PHE A 401 -9.36 -19.44 -10.14
N THR A 402 -9.77 -20.45 -9.36
CA THR A 402 -11.09 -20.48 -8.70
C THR A 402 -11.15 -19.53 -7.51
N ASN A 403 -12.33 -19.01 -7.15
CA ASN A 403 -12.52 -18.08 -6.03
C ASN A 403 -11.69 -16.79 -6.15
N GLY A 404 -11.68 -16.20 -7.35
CA GLY A 404 -11.02 -14.93 -7.62
C GLY A 404 -11.64 -13.80 -6.79
N VAL A 405 -10.79 -12.99 -6.15
CA VAL A 405 -11.25 -11.83 -5.35
C VAL A 405 -10.60 -10.56 -5.86
N VAL A 406 -11.45 -9.56 -6.13
CA VAL A 406 -11.02 -8.22 -6.52
C VAL A 406 -11.52 -7.21 -5.51
N THR A 407 -10.75 -6.14 -5.32
CA THR A 407 -11.10 -5.05 -4.43
C THR A 407 -11.17 -3.71 -5.17
N PRO A 408 -12.26 -2.93 -4.99
CA PRO A 408 -12.41 -1.64 -5.65
C PRO A 408 -11.29 -0.63 -5.40
N HIS A 409 -10.68 -0.58 -4.20
CA HIS A 409 -9.63 0.43 -3.94
C HIS A 409 -8.42 0.26 -4.84
N ALA A 410 -8.07 -0.97 -5.24
CA ALA A 410 -7.00 -1.22 -6.21
C ALA A 410 -7.29 -0.57 -7.58
N SER A 411 -8.55 -0.56 -8.02
CA SER A 411 -8.96 0.16 -9.23
C SER A 411 -8.87 1.68 -9.05
N PHE A 412 -9.20 2.22 -7.88
CA PHE A 412 -9.01 3.64 -7.59
C PHE A 412 -7.53 4.05 -7.59
N LEU A 413 -6.65 3.25 -7.01
CA LEU A 413 -5.19 3.46 -7.04
C LEU A 413 -4.63 3.50 -8.47
N ALA A 414 -5.29 2.83 -9.42
CA ALA A 414 -4.91 2.79 -10.82
C ALA A 414 -5.35 4.02 -11.65
N LEU A 415 -6.20 4.89 -11.11
CA LEU A 415 -6.73 6.07 -11.84
C LEU A 415 -5.63 6.91 -12.52
N PRO A 416 -4.46 7.20 -11.91
CA PRO A 416 -3.43 7.99 -12.57
C PRO A 416 -2.78 7.31 -13.78
N TYR A 417 -2.97 5.99 -13.97
CA TYR A 417 -2.21 5.18 -14.93
C TYR A 417 -3.08 4.49 -15.99
N ALA A 418 -4.31 4.14 -15.64
CA ALA A 418 -5.29 3.47 -16.51
C ALA A 418 -6.71 3.94 -16.18
N PRO A 419 -7.03 5.24 -16.35
CA PRO A 419 -8.26 5.80 -15.81
C PRO A 419 -9.52 5.29 -16.51
N ALA A 420 -9.47 5.03 -17.83
CA ALA A 420 -10.62 4.49 -18.57
C ALA A 420 -10.95 3.07 -18.11
N GLU A 421 -9.92 2.23 -17.96
CA GLU A 421 -10.03 0.86 -17.49
C GLU A 421 -10.47 0.80 -16.02
N ALA A 422 -9.93 1.67 -15.17
CA ALA A 422 -10.32 1.76 -13.76
C ALA A 422 -11.80 2.13 -13.59
N VAL A 423 -12.27 3.18 -14.27
CA VAL A 423 -13.67 3.60 -14.21
C VAL A 423 -14.60 2.55 -14.82
N ALA A 424 -14.21 1.91 -15.92
CA ALA A 424 -14.98 0.83 -16.53
C ALA A 424 -15.10 -0.38 -15.59
N ASN A 425 -13.99 -0.79 -14.96
CA ASN A 425 -13.97 -1.90 -14.01
C ASN A 425 -14.85 -1.62 -12.80
N LEU A 426 -14.74 -0.42 -12.18
CA LEU A 426 -15.58 -0.02 -11.05
C LEU A 426 -17.08 0.01 -11.39
N ARG A 427 -17.44 0.52 -12.57
CA ARG A 427 -18.83 0.48 -13.05
C ARG A 427 -19.32 -0.94 -13.31
N ALA A 428 -18.46 -1.83 -13.81
CA ALA A 428 -18.80 -3.23 -14.04
C ALA A 428 -19.01 -3.96 -12.70
N LEU A 429 -18.12 -3.77 -11.72
CA LEU A 429 -18.27 -4.34 -10.38
C LEU A 429 -19.59 -3.93 -9.72
N ASP A 430 -19.97 -2.66 -9.86
CA ASP A 430 -21.26 -2.20 -9.36
C ASP A 430 -22.45 -2.80 -10.13
N ARG A 431 -22.43 -2.71 -11.47
CA ARG A 431 -23.50 -3.23 -12.32
C ARG A 431 -23.74 -4.73 -12.12
N ASP A 432 -22.68 -5.51 -12.03
CA ASP A 432 -22.74 -6.97 -12.10
C ASP A 432 -22.91 -7.62 -10.72
N PHE A 433 -22.45 -6.96 -9.64
CA PHE A 433 -22.47 -7.52 -8.28
C PHE A 433 -23.13 -6.61 -7.22
N GLY A 434 -23.45 -5.37 -7.55
CA GLY A 434 -23.91 -4.37 -6.57
C GLY A 434 -22.80 -3.95 -5.60
N ALA A 435 -21.55 -3.86 -6.08
CA ALA A 435 -20.40 -3.53 -5.24
C ALA A 435 -20.47 -2.13 -4.60
N TYR A 436 -21.27 -1.22 -5.15
CA TYR A 436 -21.44 0.13 -4.63
C TYR A 436 -22.61 0.22 -3.64
N HIS A 437 -22.34 0.70 -2.44
CA HIS A 437 -23.38 1.11 -1.50
C HIS A 437 -23.75 2.57 -1.76
N ASP A 438 -25.00 2.83 -2.14
CA ASP A 438 -25.51 4.20 -2.30
C ASP A 438 -25.37 4.97 -0.99
N GLY A 439 -24.56 6.03 -0.98
CA GLY A 439 -24.31 6.86 0.19
C GLY A 439 -23.07 6.50 1.01
N TYR A 440 -22.45 5.33 0.86
CA TYR A 440 -21.19 4.99 1.56
C TYR A 440 -20.04 4.60 0.63
N GLY A 441 -20.31 4.38 -0.65
CA GLY A 441 -19.30 4.12 -1.65
C GLY A 441 -19.08 2.63 -1.88
N PHE A 442 -17.96 2.28 -2.51
CA PHE A 442 -17.64 0.88 -2.80
C PHE A 442 -17.35 0.08 -1.52
N ARG A 443 -17.96 -1.09 -1.44
CA ARG A 443 -17.66 -2.10 -0.41
C ARG A 443 -16.30 -2.73 -0.67
N ASP A 444 -15.77 -3.40 0.35
CA ASP A 444 -14.36 -3.75 0.43
C ASP A 444 -13.85 -4.66 -0.70
N SER A 445 -14.63 -5.67 -1.10
CA SER A 445 -14.18 -6.68 -2.05
C SER A 445 -15.35 -7.45 -2.64
N VAL A 446 -15.08 -8.12 -3.76
CA VAL A 446 -16.01 -8.99 -4.49
C VAL A 446 -15.30 -10.30 -4.83
N ASN A 447 -15.93 -11.43 -4.51
CA ASN A 447 -15.54 -12.73 -5.01
C ASN A 447 -16.25 -12.92 -6.34
N VAL A 448 -15.52 -12.77 -7.43
CA VAL A 448 -16.09 -12.72 -8.78
C VAL A 448 -16.49 -14.10 -9.28
N SER A 449 -16.05 -15.17 -8.60
CA SER A 449 -16.50 -16.54 -8.87
C SER A 449 -17.86 -16.85 -8.23
N THR A 450 -18.12 -16.35 -7.02
CA THR A 450 -19.36 -16.62 -6.28
C THR A 450 -20.40 -15.51 -6.40
N GLY A 451 -19.98 -14.31 -6.80
CA GLY A 451 -20.79 -13.09 -6.80
C GLY A 451 -20.98 -12.47 -5.40
N ARG A 452 -20.31 -13.00 -4.37
CA ARG A 452 -20.42 -12.46 -3.00
C ARG A 452 -19.63 -11.16 -2.90
N VAL A 453 -20.32 -10.11 -2.43
CA VAL A 453 -19.70 -8.83 -2.07
C VAL A 453 -19.52 -8.76 -0.56
N SER A 454 -18.40 -8.21 -0.10
CA SER A 454 -18.15 -7.94 1.31
C SER A 454 -19.27 -7.10 1.95
N ASP A 455 -19.56 -7.36 3.22
CA ASP A 455 -20.48 -6.56 4.03
C ASP A 455 -19.81 -5.32 4.63
N TYR A 456 -18.49 -5.22 4.50
CA TYR A 456 -17.68 -4.23 5.21
C TYR A 456 -17.14 -3.13 4.30
N GLN A 457 -16.74 -2.04 4.95
CA GLN A 457 -15.82 -1.04 4.42
C GLN A 457 -14.71 -0.83 5.44
N LEU A 458 -13.45 -0.90 4.99
CA LEU A 458 -12.27 -0.72 5.83
C LEU A 458 -11.77 0.73 5.76
N ALA A 459 -11.35 1.30 6.90
CA ALA A 459 -10.86 2.68 6.96
C ALA A 459 -9.60 2.90 6.11
N LEU A 460 -8.72 1.90 6.05
CA LEU A 460 -7.54 1.91 5.19
C LEU A 460 -7.94 2.07 3.71
N ASP A 461 -8.83 1.21 3.23
CA ASP A 461 -9.20 1.14 1.82
C ASP A 461 -10.02 2.35 1.40
N GLN A 462 -10.99 2.77 2.23
CA GLN A 462 -11.73 4.02 1.99
C GLN A 462 -10.82 5.25 2.04
N GLY A 463 -9.81 5.25 2.92
CA GLY A 463 -8.80 6.31 2.98
C GLY A 463 -7.95 6.41 1.71
N MET A 464 -7.61 5.28 1.09
CA MET A 464 -6.93 5.24 -0.20
C MET A 464 -7.84 5.68 -1.35
N ILE A 465 -9.10 5.25 -1.36
CA ILE A 465 -10.09 5.69 -2.36
C ILE A 465 -10.26 7.20 -2.30
N ALA A 466 -10.44 7.76 -1.09
CA ALA A 466 -10.57 9.20 -0.89
C ALA A 466 -9.35 9.96 -1.41
N ALA A 467 -8.14 9.49 -1.10
CA ALA A 467 -6.90 10.11 -1.58
C ALA A 467 -6.72 9.98 -3.11
N ALA A 468 -7.01 8.82 -3.70
CA ALA A 468 -6.93 8.61 -5.15
C ALA A 468 -7.92 9.51 -5.92
N LEU A 469 -9.16 9.58 -5.45
CA LEU A 469 -10.18 10.48 -6.01
C LEU A 469 -9.81 11.95 -5.86
N ALA A 470 -9.29 12.35 -4.69
CA ALA A 470 -8.80 13.71 -4.47
C ALA A 470 -7.70 14.09 -5.45
N GLN A 471 -6.76 13.18 -5.69
CA GLN A 471 -5.67 13.38 -6.63
C GLN A 471 -6.14 13.36 -8.09
N ALA A 472 -7.17 12.59 -8.44
CA ALA A 472 -7.76 12.59 -9.77
C ALA A 472 -8.55 13.88 -10.06
N ILE A 473 -9.34 14.37 -9.09
CA ILE A 473 -10.18 15.57 -9.23
C ILE A 473 -9.33 16.85 -9.11
N ARG A 474 -8.39 16.88 -8.17
CA ARG A 474 -7.52 18.04 -7.90
C ARG A 474 -6.08 17.57 -7.65
N PRO A 475 -5.30 17.33 -8.73
CA PRO A 475 -3.92 16.86 -8.62
C PRO A 475 -3.06 17.69 -7.66
N GLY A 476 -2.37 17.00 -6.76
CA GLY A 476 -1.45 17.62 -5.80
C GLY A 476 -2.11 18.16 -4.52
N LEU A 477 -3.44 18.01 -4.36
CA LEU A 477 -4.17 18.49 -3.17
C LEU A 477 -3.57 17.94 -1.87
N LEU A 478 -3.20 16.67 -1.82
CA LEU A 478 -2.65 16.02 -0.63
C LEU A 478 -1.11 15.97 -0.64
N GLN A 479 -0.45 16.51 -1.67
CA GLN A 479 0.99 16.36 -1.88
C GLN A 479 1.82 17.55 -1.38
N GLN A 480 1.20 18.68 -1.04
CA GLN A 480 1.93 19.91 -0.67
C GLN A 480 2.95 19.73 0.46
N PRO A 481 2.64 19.02 1.58
CA PRO A 481 3.62 18.79 2.64
C PRO A 481 4.86 18.02 2.15
N PHE A 482 4.68 17.18 1.12
CA PHE A 482 5.72 16.30 0.57
C PHE A 482 6.43 16.93 -0.63
N ARG A 483 6.11 18.18 -1.00
CA ARG A 483 6.78 18.93 -2.08
C ARG A 483 7.73 20.01 -1.57
N THR A 484 7.83 20.18 -0.26
CA THR A 484 8.59 21.25 0.39
C THR A 484 9.59 20.68 1.40
N GLY A 485 10.36 21.57 2.05
CA GLY A 485 11.25 21.22 3.16
C GLY A 485 12.21 20.05 2.88
N GLY A 486 12.27 19.13 3.82
CA GLY A 486 13.10 17.93 3.76
C GLY A 486 12.79 16.99 2.60
N PHE A 487 11.52 16.83 2.23
CA PHE A 487 11.16 16.02 1.05
C PHE A 487 11.76 16.61 -0.23
N ARG A 488 11.65 17.93 -0.42
CA ARG A 488 12.22 18.60 -1.60
C ARG A 488 13.75 18.56 -1.62
N SER A 489 14.39 18.73 -0.47
CA SER A 489 15.84 18.89 -0.37
C SER A 489 16.61 17.58 -0.22
N ARG A 490 16.00 16.54 0.37
CA ARG A 490 16.65 15.26 0.68
C ARG A 490 16.06 14.07 -0.09
N VAL A 491 14.74 13.98 -0.26
CA VAL A 491 14.10 12.83 -0.93
C VAL A 491 14.05 12.99 -2.46
N ARG A 492 13.57 14.15 -2.96
CA ARG A 492 13.47 14.40 -4.41
C ARG A 492 14.76 14.14 -5.18
N PRO A 493 15.96 14.54 -4.71
CA PRO A 493 17.20 14.25 -5.42
C PRO A 493 17.47 12.75 -5.59
N LEU A 494 17.12 11.91 -4.60
CA LEU A 494 17.27 10.45 -4.67
C LEU A 494 16.36 9.87 -5.76
N LEU A 495 15.07 10.25 -5.75
CA LEU A 495 14.11 9.81 -6.75
C LEU A 495 14.47 10.27 -8.17
N ALA A 496 15.02 11.48 -8.31
CA ALA A 496 15.49 12.02 -9.58
C ALA A 496 16.75 11.30 -10.10
N LYS A 497 17.58 10.73 -9.22
CA LYS A 497 18.75 9.92 -9.59
C LYS A 497 18.38 8.48 -9.91
N GLU A 498 17.26 7.96 -9.42
CA GLU A 498 16.82 6.59 -9.65
C GLU A 498 16.80 6.21 -11.14
N ARG A 499 17.29 5.01 -11.46
CA ARG A 499 17.36 4.49 -12.84
C ARG A 499 17.03 3.00 -12.85
N PHE A 500 15.78 2.62 -12.59
CA PHE A 500 15.35 1.23 -12.76
C PHE A 500 15.73 0.70 -14.16
N SER A 501 16.15 -0.57 -14.23
CA SER A 501 16.58 -1.23 -15.47
C SER A 501 15.37 -1.64 -16.35
N ILE A 502 14.47 -0.71 -16.67
CA ILE A 502 13.14 -1.00 -17.27
C ILE A 502 12.76 -0.14 -18.49
#